data_AF-A0A7Y2CQD6-F1
#
_entry.id   AF-A0A7Y2CQD6-F1
#
_cell.length_a   1.000
_cell.length_b   1.000
_cell.length_c   1.000
_cell.angle_alpha   90.00
_cell.angle_beta   90.00
_cell.angle_gamma   90.00
#
_symmetry.space_group_name_H-M   'P 1'
#
loop_
_entity.id
_entity.type
_entity.pdbx_description
1 polymer ?
#
loop_
_entity_poly.entity_id
_entity_poly.type
_entity_poly.pdbx_seq_one_letter_code
_entity_poly.pdbx_strand_id
1 'polypeptide(L)'
;MHLNKESPAPRYWKPVVVAICLAVGGIHFVTGPQYGGPLPGFVNGYLIDILLPFAMYLLLGVQKITLLHGRLLRALLVLGVGVLTETLQYFGVPIFGRTFDPLDFAMFAIGVLAANLLERVILSDPLS
;
A
#
# COMPACT_ATOMS: atom_id res chain seq x y z
N MET A 1 4.71 -28.77 15.66
CA MET A 1 4.64 -27.33 15.33
C MET A 1 5.69 -27.05 14.26
N HIS A 2 5.36 -27.28 12.99
CA HIS A 2 6.27 -27.02 11.87
C HIS A 2 6.37 -25.51 11.68
N LEU A 3 7.50 -24.93 12.07
CA LEU A 3 7.89 -23.59 11.64
C LEU A 3 8.10 -23.68 10.13
N ASN A 4 7.09 -23.25 9.37
CA ASN A 4 7.22 -23.06 7.94
C ASN A 4 8.29 -21.96 7.75
N LYS A 5 9.51 -22.37 7.40
CA LYS A 5 10.55 -21.43 7.00
C LYS A 5 10.10 -20.84 5.68
N GLU A 6 9.54 -19.63 5.72
CA GLU A 6 9.29 -18.87 4.49
C GLU A 6 10.58 -18.79 3.69
N SER A 7 10.55 -19.33 2.48
CA SER A 7 11.69 -19.30 1.55
C SER A 7 12.16 -17.86 1.35
N PRO A 8 13.48 -17.60 1.33
CA PRO A 8 14.00 -16.26 1.19
C PRO A 8 13.49 -15.65 -0.12
N ALA A 9 12.91 -14.45 -0.04
CA ALA A 9 12.38 -13.72 -1.20
C ALA A 9 13.42 -13.64 -2.34
N PRO A 10 12.99 -13.73 -3.61
CA PRO A 10 13.89 -13.79 -4.75
C PRO A 10 14.82 -12.56 -4.83
N ARG A 11 16.05 -12.76 -5.31
CA ARG A 11 17.13 -11.75 -5.32
C ARG A 11 16.76 -10.41 -6.01
N TYR A 12 15.78 -10.40 -6.92
CA TYR A 12 15.30 -9.23 -7.65
C TYR A 12 14.08 -8.52 -7.02
N TRP A 13 13.55 -9.01 -5.90
CA TRP A 13 12.39 -8.44 -5.20
C TRP A 13 12.59 -6.97 -4.77
N LYS A 14 13.76 -6.65 -4.19
CA LYS A 14 14.00 -5.29 -3.66
C LYS A 14 14.02 -4.22 -4.74
N PRO A 15 14.79 -4.39 -5.86
CA PRO A 15 14.73 -3.44 -6.96
C PRO A 15 13.33 -3.22 -7.54
N VAL A 16 12.52 -4.28 -7.64
CA VAL A 16 11.13 -4.18 -8.13
C VAL A 16 10.28 -3.32 -7.20
N VAL A 17 10.32 -3.57 -5.89
CA VAL A 17 9.57 -2.76 -4.91
C VAL A 17 10.04 -1.31 -4.91
N VAL A 18 11.36 -1.07 -5.00
CA VAL A 18 11.89 0.31 -5.12
C VAL A 18 11.38 1.00 -6.38
N ALA A 19 11.37 0.32 -7.53
CA ALA A 19 10.84 0.86 -8.78
C ALA A 19 9.35 1.19 -8.66
N ILE A 20 8.56 0.33 -8.00
CA ILE A 20 7.15 0.59 -7.70
C ILE A 20 6.99 1.84 -6.83
N CYS A 21 7.75 1.97 -5.74
CA CYS A 21 7.69 3.15 -4.87
C CYS A 21 8.04 4.43 -5.63
N LEU A 22 9.06 4.40 -6.49
CA LEU A 22 9.44 5.53 -7.34
C LEU A 22 8.35 5.86 -8.36
N ALA A 23 7.72 4.86 -8.97
CA ALA A 23 6.62 5.06 -9.91
C ALA A 23 5.40 5.67 -9.23
N VAL A 24 5.01 5.17 -8.04
CA VAL A 24 3.91 5.73 -7.25
C VAL A 24 4.20 7.18 -6.85
N GLY A 25 5.41 7.46 -6.35
CA GLY A 25 5.82 8.84 -6.06
C GLY A 25 5.83 9.73 -7.30
N GLY A 26 6.30 9.22 -8.44
CA GLY A 26 6.31 9.92 -9.72
C GLY A 26 4.92 10.24 -10.24
N ILE A 27 3.99 9.28 -10.20
CA ILE A 27 2.58 9.48 -10.58
C ILE A 27 1.97 10.60 -9.75
N HIS A 28 2.23 10.66 -8.44
CA HIS A 28 1.68 11.69 -7.56
C HIS A 28 2.06 13.12 -7.98
N PHE A 29 3.26 13.33 -8.56
CA PHE A 29 3.64 14.64 -9.12
C PHE A 29 2.84 15.03 -10.36
N VAL A 30 2.38 14.05 -11.14
CA VAL A 30 1.61 14.26 -12.37
C VAL A 30 0.10 14.35 -12.07
N THR A 31 -0.38 13.59 -11.09
CA THR A 31 -1.81 13.46 -10.74
C THR A 31 -2.21 14.30 -9.53
N GLY A 32 -1.50 15.40 -9.29
CA GLY A 32 -1.83 16.34 -8.20
C GLY A 32 -3.19 17.02 -8.39
N PRO A 33 -3.62 17.90 -7.45
CA PRO A 33 -4.99 18.44 -7.36
C PRO A 33 -5.53 19.14 -8.63
N GLN A 34 -4.65 19.50 -9.56
CA GLN A 34 -4.97 20.15 -10.82
C GLN A 34 -5.03 19.17 -12.01
N TYR A 35 -5.00 17.85 -11.75
CA TYR A 35 -5.09 16.86 -12.80
C TYR A 35 -6.46 16.95 -13.51
N GLY A 36 -6.43 17.32 -14.78
CA GLY A 36 -7.60 17.44 -15.66
C GLY A 36 -7.71 16.35 -16.72
N GLY A 37 -6.96 15.25 -16.58
CA GLY A 37 -6.98 14.14 -17.53
C GLY A 37 -8.20 13.23 -17.37
N PRO A 38 -8.20 12.01 -17.96
CA PRO A 38 -9.31 11.08 -17.84
C PRO A 38 -9.61 10.69 -16.38
N LEU A 39 -10.90 10.54 -16.07
CA LEU A 39 -11.43 10.19 -14.73
C LEU A 39 -10.86 11.07 -13.60
N PRO A 40 -10.92 12.41 -13.72
CA PRO A 40 -10.22 13.30 -12.79
C PRO A 40 -10.74 13.20 -11.36
N GLY A 41 -12.02 12.88 -11.16
CA GLY A 41 -12.58 12.65 -9.81
C GLY A 41 -11.92 11.45 -9.11
N PHE A 42 -11.72 10.34 -9.82
CA PHE A 42 -11.04 9.18 -9.26
C PHE A 42 -9.55 9.44 -9.04
N VAL A 43 -8.89 10.04 -10.02
CA VAL A 43 -7.45 10.29 -9.97
C VAL A 43 -7.08 11.26 -8.85
N ASN A 44 -7.82 12.35 -8.71
CA ASN A 44 -7.57 13.34 -7.65
C ASN A 44 -8.09 12.88 -6.29
N GLY A 45 -9.13 12.06 -6.25
CA GLY A 45 -9.84 11.70 -5.01
C GLY A 45 -9.41 10.39 -4.37
N TYR A 46 -9.00 9.38 -5.16
CA TYR A 46 -8.88 7.99 -4.65
C TYR A 46 -7.62 7.25 -5.10
N LEU A 47 -6.99 7.66 -6.20
CA LEU A 47 -5.86 6.92 -6.77
C LEU A 47 -4.72 6.79 -5.75
N ILE A 48 -4.40 7.86 -5.04
CA ILE A 48 -3.30 7.87 -4.09
C ILE A 48 -3.60 7.01 -2.85
N ASP A 49 -4.87 6.94 -2.43
CA ASP A 49 -5.35 6.12 -1.32
C ASP A 49 -5.30 4.62 -1.64
N ILE A 50 -5.23 4.26 -2.92
CA ILE A 50 -4.90 2.89 -3.34
C ILE A 50 -3.39 2.69 -3.41
N LEU A 51 -2.68 3.61 -4.09
CA LEU A 51 -1.27 3.41 -4.44
C LEU A 51 -0.33 3.48 -3.23
N LEU A 52 -0.61 4.33 -2.23
CA LEU A 52 0.24 4.46 -1.05
C LEU A 52 0.20 3.20 -0.16
N PRO A 53 -0.97 2.67 0.24
CA PRO A 53 -1.05 1.41 0.97
C PRO A 53 -0.43 0.24 0.20
N PHE A 54 -0.63 0.22 -1.13
CA PHE A 54 -0.04 -0.79 -2.01
C PHE A 54 1.49 -0.78 -1.92
N ALA A 55 2.10 0.38 -2.14
CA ALA A 55 3.56 0.53 -2.11
C ALA A 55 4.12 0.28 -0.70
N MET A 56 3.44 0.78 0.34
CA MET A 56 3.86 0.63 1.74
C MET A 56 3.86 -0.84 2.17
N TYR A 57 2.82 -1.61 1.82
CA TYR A 57 2.75 -3.04 2.13
C TYR A 57 3.95 -3.81 1.56
N LEU A 58 4.29 -3.56 0.29
CA LEU A 58 5.43 -4.20 -0.36
C LEU A 58 6.75 -3.74 0.28
N LEU A 59 6.89 -2.44 0.56
CA LEU A 59 8.09 -1.86 1.16
C LEU A 59 8.38 -2.45 2.54
N LEU A 60 7.35 -2.67 3.37
CA LEU A 60 7.49 -3.32 4.67
C LEU A 60 8.01 -4.77 4.53
N GLY A 61 7.60 -5.49 3.49
CA GLY A 61 8.06 -6.87 3.23
C GLY A 61 9.52 -6.97 2.78
N VAL A 62 10.12 -5.88 2.29
CA VAL A 62 11.54 -5.82 1.93
C VAL A 62 12.47 -5.69 3.15
N GLN A 63 11.92 -5.24 4.28
CA GLN A 63 12.71 -4.93 5.46
C GLN A 63 13.24 -6.19 6.14
N LYS A 64 14.43 -6.11 6.72
CA LYS A 64 15.06 -7.23 7.46
C LYS A 64 14.46 -7.45 8.85
N ILE A 65 13.28 -6.92 9.14
CA ILE A 65 12.62 -7.01 10.46
C ILE A 65 11.73 -8.25 10.45
N THR A 66 12.02 -9.22 11.31
CA THR A 66 11.32 -10.52 11.35
C THR A 66 9.80 -10.39 11.50
N LEU A 67 9.35 -9.46 12.35
CA LEU A 67 7.91 -9.20 12.54
C LEU A 67 7.22 -8.79 11.23
N LEU A 68 7.88 -8.00 10.38
CA LEU A 68 7.33 -7.51 9.13
C LEU A 68 7.26 -8.56 8.02
N HIS A 69 7.80 -9.76 8.21
CA HIS A 69 7.57 -10.86 7.27
C HIS A 69 6.10 -11.32 7.33
N GLY A 70 5.49 -11.22 8.52
CA GLY A 70 4.07 -11.51 8.73
C GLY A 70 3.16 -10.67 7.84
N ARG A 71 2.58 -11.32 6.83
CA ARG A 71 1.72 -10.68 5.82
C ARG A 71 0.49 -10.03 6.40
N LEU A 72 -0.16 -10.71 7.35
CA LEU A 72 -1.31 -10.18 8.07
C LEU A 72 -0.92 -8.96 8.91
N LEU A 73 0.24 -9.01 9.58
CA LEU A 73 0.71 -7.87 10.37
C LEU A 73 0.96 -6.65 9.48
N ARG A 74 1.59 -6.83 8.31
CA ARG A 74 1.77 -5.74 7.33
C ARG A 74 0.44 -5.16 6.88
N ALA A 75 -0.52 -6.00 6.54
CA ALA A 75 -1.86 -5.56 6.14
C ALA A 75 -2.52 -4.73 7.26
N LEU A 76 -2.48 -5.22 8.51
CA LEU A 76 -3.06 -4.54 9.66
C LEU A 76 -2.34 -3.22 9.98
N LEU A 77 -1.01 -3.16 9.85
CA LEU A 77 -0.26 -1.93 10.07
C LEU A 77 -0.61 -0.86 9.03
N VAL A 78 -0.62 -1.23 7.75
CA VAL A 78 -0.92 -0.29 6.67
C VAL A 78 -2.37 0.18 6.73
N LEU A 79 -3.32 -0.74 6.89
CA LEU A 79 -4.74 -0.38 7.08
C LEU A 79 -4.95 0.43 8.36
N GLY A 80 -4.28 0.05 9.45
CA GLY A 80 -4.39 0.74 10.73
C GLY A 80 -3.95 2.20 10.65
N VAL A 81 -2.87 2.49 9.91
CA VAL A 81 -2.44 3.87 9.67
C VAL A 81 -3.49 4.63 8.86
N GLY A 82 -3.98 4.08 7.74
CA GLY A 82 -5.02 4.74 6.93
C GLY A 82 -6.32 4.98 7.70
N VAL A 83 -6.77 3.97 8.45
CA VAL A 83 -7.98 4.10 9.29
C VAL A 83 -7.80 5.16 10.36
N LEU A 84 -6.62 5.22 10.99
CA LEU A 84 -6.30 6.20 12.01
C LEU A 84 -6.31 7.61 11.41
N THR A 85 -5.67 7.83 10.26
CA THR A 85 -5.62 9.16 9.63
C THR A 85 -7.02 9.64 9.25
N GLU A 86 -7.87 8.73 8.78
CA GLU A 86 -9.24 9.02 8.42
C GLU A 86 -10.14 9.31 9.63
N THR A 87 -9.95 8.53 10.70
CA THR A 87 -10.63 8.76 11.97
C THR A 87 -10.22 10.11 12.59
N LEU A 88 -8.95 10.48 12.49
CA LEU A 88 -8.46 11.78 12.98
C LEU A 88 -9.08 12.95 12.20
N GLN A 89 -9.25 12.80 10.88
CA GLN A 89 -9.96 13.78 10.06
C GLN A 89 -11.43 13.92 10.48
N TYR A 90 -12.11 12.81 10.80
CA TYR A 90 -13.46 12.84 11.38
C TYR A 90 -13.55 13.67 12.67
N PHE A 91 -12.51 13.62 13.52
CA PHE A 91 -12.41 14.43 14.74
C PHE A 91 -11.87 15.86 14.52
N GLY A 92 -11.70 16.29 13.26
CA GLY A 92 -11.24 17.64 12.93
C GLY A 92 -9.73 17.84 12.99
N VAL A 93 -8.93 16.76 12.99
CA VAL A 93 -7.47 16.80 12.95
C VAL A 93 -7.00 16.34 11.56
N PRO A 94 -6.77 17.28 10.61
CA PRO A 94 -6.41 16.93 9.23
C PRO A 94 -4.96 16.43 9.15
N ILE A 95 -4.78 15.11 9.18
CA ILE A 95 -3.48 14.45 8.99
C ILE A 95 -3.51 13.71 7.65
N PHE A 96 -2.58 14.06 6.75
CA PHE A 96 -2.41 13.50 5.40
C PHE A 96 -3.61 13.67 4.43
N GLY A 97 -4.79 14.05 4.93
CA GLY A 97 -5.95 14.48 4.17
C GLY A 97 -6.57 15.76 4.74
N ARG A 98 -7.69 16.20 4.17
CA ARG A 98 -8.42 17.41 4.62
C ARG A 98 -9.90 17.18 4.90
N THR A 99 -10.45 16.06 4.48
CA THR A 99 -11.89 15.83 4.50
C THR A 99 -12.10 14.34 4.70
N PHE A 100 -12.97 14.02 5.67
CA PHE A 100 -13.36 12.65 5.90
C PHE A 100 -14.20 12.12 4.72
N ASP A 101 -13.74 11.07 4.05
CA ASP A 101 -14.47 10.29 3.04
C ASP A 101 -14.46 8.80 3.44
N PRO A 102 -15.61 8.21 3.83
CA PRO A 102 -15.71 6.79 4.14
C PRO A 102 -15.24 5.85 3.03
N LEU A 103 -15.22 6.30 1.77
CA LEU A 103 -14.73 5.49 0.65
C LEU A 103 -13.21 5.26 0.73
N ASP A 104 -12.47 6.10 1.46
CA ASP A 104 -11.02 5.96 1.62
C ASP A 104 -10.66 4.67 2.36
N PHE A 105 -11.49 4.21 3.30
CA PHE A 105 -11.33 2.89 3.91
C PHE A 105 -11.35 1.76 2.88
N ALA A 106 -12.23 1.86 1.88
CA ALA A 106 -12.30 0.87 0.81
C ALA A 106 -11.09 0.97 -0.12
N MET A 107 -10.62 2.19 -0.41
CA MET A 107 -9.42 2.40 -1.23
C MET A 107 -8.16 1.85 -0.56
N PHE A 108 -8.01 2.05 0.76
CA PHE A 108 -6.93 1.47 1.54
C PHE A 108 -6.98 -0.06 1.50
N ALA A 109 -8.17 -0.65 1.66
CA ALA A 109 -8.37 -2.09 1.56
C ALA A 109 -7.98 -2.62 0.17
N ILE A 110 -8.41 -1.95 -0.91
CA ILE A 110 -8.05 -2.33 -2.27
C ILE A 110 -6.54 -2.29 -2.47
N GLY A 111 -5.85 -1.23 -2.03
CA GLY A 111 -4.40 -1.11 -2.15
C GLY A 111 -3.64 -2.25 -1.44
N VAL A 112 -4.03 -2.56 -0.20
CA VAL A 112 -3.42 -3.65 0.57
C VAL A 112 -3.72 -5.02 -0.05
N LEU A 113 -4.95 -5.26 -0.49
CA LEU A 113 -5.33 -6.52 -1.14
C LEU A 113 -4.59 -6.72 -2.47
N ALA A 114 -4.47 -5.66 -3.27
CA ALA A 114 -3.72 -5.68 -4.52
C ALA A 114 -2.23 -5.99 -4.29
N ALA A 115 -1.61 -5.38 -3.28
CA ALA A 115 -0.20 -5.63 -2.94
C ALA A 115 0.01 -7.06 -2.45
N ASN A 116 -0.88 -7.53 -1.57
CA ASN A 116 -0.87 -8.90 -1.10
C ASN A 116 -1.04 -9.90 -2.26
N LEU A 117 -1.92 -9.61 -3.23
CA LEU A 117 -2.11 -10.44 -4.42
C LEU A 117 -0.85 -10.46 -5.31
N LEU A 118 -0.28 -9.28 -5.61
CA LEU A 118 0.97 -9.16 -6.37
C LEU A 118 2.08 -9.99 -5.73
N GLU A 119 2.23 -9.87 -4.41
CA GLU A 119 3.21 -10.64 -3.64
C GLU A 119 2.97 -12.15 -3.78
N ARG A 120 1.71 -12.64 -3.77
CA ARG A 120 1.41 -14.07 -3.98
C ARG A 120 1.71 -14.56 -5.38
N VAL A 121 1.28 -13.80 -6.38
CA VAL A 121 1.23 -14.29 -7.76
C VAL A 121 2.56 -14.14 -8.46
N ILE A 122 3.26 -13.03 -8.20
CA ILE A 122 4.46 -12.67 -8.95
C ILE A 122 5.73 -12.92 -8.13
N LEU A 123 5.65 -12.75 -6.82
CA LEU A 123 6.85 -12.61 -5.97
C LEU A 123 7.01 -13.78 -4.99
N SER A 124 6.01 -14.65 -4.85
CA SER A 124 6.10 -15.93 -4.14
C SER A 124 6.33 -17.04 -5.17
N ASP A 125 7.37 -17.85 -5.02
CA ASP A 125 7.62 -18.99 -5.91
C ASP A 125 6.42 -19.97 -5.92
N PRO A 126 6.02 -20.57 -7.07
CA PRO A 126 4.86 -21.46 -7.16
C PRO A 126 5.01 -22.83 -6.49
N LEU A 127 6.14 -23.11 -5.82
CA LEU A 127 6.42 -24.41 -5.22
C LEU A 127 6.96 -24.22 -3.80
N SER A 128 6.04 -24.01 -2.86
CA SER A 128 6.25 -24.21 -1.42
C SER A 128 5.25 -25.23 -0.90
#